data_AF-A0A510PMY8-F1
#
_entry.id   AF-A0A510PMY8-F1
#
_cell.length_a   1.000
_cell.length_b   1.000
_cell.length_c   1.000
_cell.angle_alpha   90.00
_cell.angle_beta   90.00
_cell.angle_gamma   90.00
#
_symmetry.space_group_name_H-M   'P 1'
#
loop_
_entity.id
_entity.type
_entity.pdbx_description
1 polymer ?
#
loop_
_entity_poly.entity_id
_entity_poly.type
_entity_poly.pdbx_seq_one_letter_code
_entity_poly.pdbx_strand_id
1 'polypeptide(L)'
;MELLGLDVFDPVTMKVDSEPGKNVPAWFLDTDYNGLCFHVNQAFFPRTGAWDSIKKALKGTYEESVWEHLAGTTSAAFAVGEHRQIAVKVIDDRGNELLVVKSL
;
A
#
# COMPACT_ATOMS: atom_id res chain seq x y z
N MET A 1 -6.19 -7.71 6.11
CA MET A 1 -5.33 -6.94 7.04
C MET A 1 -5.60 -5.45 6.83
N GLU A 2 -5.10 -4.60 7.72
CA GLU A 2 -5.24 -3.13 7.62
C GLU A 2 -3.88 -2.46 7.75
N LEU A 3 -3.61 -1.47 6.89
CA LEU A 3 -2.48 -0.56 7.01
C LEU A 3 -2.84 0.58 7.96
N LEU A 4 -2.22 0.60 9.14
CA LEU A 4 -2.43 1.65 10.12
C LEU A 4 -1.74 2.96 9.74
N GLY A 5 -0.57 2.88 9.10
CA GLY A 5 0.24 4.03 8.74
C GLY A 5 1.71 3.69 8.60
N LEU A 6 2.54 4.72 8.61
CA LEU A 6 3.99 4.62 8.64
C LEU A 6 4.54 5.63 9.65
N ASP A 7 5.67 5.29 10.26
CA ASP A 7 6.41 6.19 11.13
C ASP A 7 7.64 6.72 10.39
N VAL A 8 7.84 8.04 10.44
CA VAL A 8 9.02 8.70 9.87
C VAL A 8 9.88 9.22 11.01
N PHE A 9 11.15 8.80 11.02
CA PHE A 9 12.14 9.35 11.94
C PHE A 9 12.81 10.59 11.31
N ASP A 10 12.76 11.71 12.02
CA ASP A 10 13.52 12.91 11.69
C ASP A 10 14.84 12.95 12.47
N PRO A 11 16.00 12.74 11.80
CA PRO A 11 17.30 12.73 12.48
C PRO A 11 17.75 14.12 12.96
N VAL A 12 17.15 15.21 12.47
CA VAL A 12 17.49 16.57 12.90
C VAL A 12 16.85 16.88 14.25
N THR A 13 15.57 16.53 14.40
CA THR A 13 14.82 16.79 15.64
C THR A 13 14.82 15.61 16.61
N MET A 14 15.33 14.44 16.19
CA MET A 14 15.30 13.17 16.93
C MET A 14 13.89 12.71 17.31
N LYS A 15 12.88 13.08 16.52
CA LYS A 15 11.48 12.74 16.72
C LYS A 15 10.99 11.72 15.71
N VAL A 16 9.95 11.00 16.10
CA VAL A 16 9.18 10.12 15.22
C VAL A 16 7.82 10.75 15.02
N ASP A 17 7.45 10.97 13.77
CA ASP A 17 6.13 11.42 13.36
C ASP A 17 5.39 10.26 12.70
N SER A 18 4.12 10.05 13.09
CA SER A 18 3.28 9.00 12.52
C SER A 18 2.36 9.57 11.44
N GLU A 19 2.39 8.97 10.26
CA GLU A 19 1.49 9.29 9.16
C GLU A 19 0.42 8.19 9.05
N PRO A 20 -0.88 8.52 9.23
CA PRO A 20 -1.96 7.55 9.11
C PRO A 20 -2.04 6.92 7.71
N GLY A 21 -2.45 5.66 7.64
CA GLY A 21 -2.57 4.90 6.38
C GLY A 21 -3.40 5.61 5.31
N LYS A 22 -4.46 6.33 5.70
CA LYS A 22 -5.31 7.10 4.77
C LYS A 22 -4.59 8.25 4.06
N ASN A 23 -3.44 8.67 4.58
CA ASN A 23 -2.66 9.77 4.05
C ASN A 23 -1.47 9.28 3.24
N VAL A 24 -1.14 7.99 3.21
CA VAL A 24 0.00 7.51 2.40
C VAL A 24 -0.31 7.66 0.91
N PRO A 25 0.67 8.05 0.08
CA PRO A 25 0.50 8.12 -1.37
C PRO A 25 0.05 6.80 -2.00
N ALA A 26 0.71 5.71 -1.63
CA ALA A 26 0.38 4.38 -2.13
C ALA A 26 0.85 3.27 -1.17
N TRP A 27 0.16 2.14 -1.21
CA TRP A 27 0.64 0.90 -0.64
C TRP A 27 0.20 -0.31 -1.46
N PHE A 28 1.00 -1.37 -1.38
CA PHE A 28 0.85 -2.58 -2.17
C PHE A 28 0.94 -3.81 -1.28
N LEU A 29 0.24 -4.85 -1.68
CA LEU A 29 0.22 -6.13 -0.99
C LEU A 29 0.63 -7.26 -1.93
N ASP A 30 1.64 -8.02 -1.50
CA ASP A 30 1.93 -9.36 -1.97
C ASP A 30 1.34 -10.36 -0.96
N THR A 31 0.37 -11.18 -1.40
CA THR A 31 -0.38 -12.09 -0.54
C THR A 31 0.33 -13.43 -0.30
N ASP A 32 1.41 -13.72 -1.03
CA ASP A 32 2.17 -14.97 -0.91
C ASP A 32 3.65 -14.73 -1.22
N TYR A 33 4.27 -13.83 -0.46
CA TYR A 33 5.64 -13.37 -0.72
C TYR A 33 6.65 -14.50 -0.53
N ASN A 34 7.49 -14.72 -1.53
CA ASN A 34 8.47 -15.82 -1.55
C ASN A 34 9.85 -15.44 -1.00
N GLY A 35 10.04 -14.21 -0.48
CA GLY A 35 11.33 -13.73 0.01
C GLY A 35 12.29 -13.21 -1.07
N LEU A 36 11.92 -13.28 -2.35
CA LEU A 36 12.81 -12.93 -3.47
C LEU A 36 12.27 -11.76 -4.29
N CYS A 37 11.03 -11.87 -4.79
CA CYS A 37 10.44 -10.90 -5.70
C CYS A 37 9.10 -10.44 -5.15
N PHE A 38 8.89 -9.12 -5.11
CA PHE A 38 7.62 -8.56 -4.69
C PHE A 38 6.63 -8.59 -5.85
N HIS A 39 5.51 -9.30 -5.68
CA HIS A 39 4.42 -9.35 -6.64
C HIS A 39 3.22 -8.57 -6.12
N VAL A 40 2.83 -7.51 -6.83
CA VAL A 40 1.65 -6.72 -6.46
C VAL A 40 0.38 -7.51 -6.76
N ASN A 41 -0.25 -8.09 -5.73
CA ASN A 41 -1.58 -8.70 -5.85
C ASN A 41 -2.70 -7.68 -5.65
N GLN A 42 -2.50 -6.71 -4.75
CA GLN A 42 -3.44 -5.61 -4.51
C GLN A 42 -2.68 -4.29 -4.41
N ALA A 43 -3.28 -3.22 -4.90
CA ALA A 43 -2.71 -1.87 -4.93
C ALA A 43 -3.71 -0.86 -4.38
N PHE A 44 -3.21 0.15 -3.66
CA PHE A 44 -4.04 1.14 -2.99
C PHE A 44 -3.39 2.52 -3.07
N PHE A 45 -4.21 3.54 -3.23
CA PHE A 45 -3.88 4.96 -3.32
C PHE A 45 -4.81 5.77 -2.39
N PRO A 46 -4.65 5.67 -1.05
CA PRO A 46 -5.58 6.28 -0.10
C PRO A 46 -5.65 7.81 -0.21
N ARG A 47 -4.52 8.44 -0.58
CA ARG A 47 -4.47 9.88 -0.84
C ARG A 47 -5.18 10.22 -2.15
N THR A 48 -6.29 10.96 -2.05
CA THR A 48 -7.25 11.21 -3.14
C THR A 48 -6.70 11.95 -4.37
N GLY A 49 -5.50 12.53 -4.32
CA GLY A 49 -4.89 13.22 -5.46
C GLY A 49 -4.29 12.30 -6.53
N ALA A 50 -3.96 11.05 -6.20
CA ALA A 50 -3.31 10.13 -7.15
C ALA A 50 -4.27 9.58 -8.22
N TRP A 51 -5.57 9.59 -7.94
CA TRP A 51 -6.60 8.97 -8.77
C TRP A 51 -6.74 9.54 -10.16
N ASP A 52 -6.71 10.87 -10.29
CA ASP A 52 -6.93 11.52 -11.57
C ASP A 52 -5.82 11.20 -12.57
N SER A 53 -4.59 11.10 -12.06
CA SER A 53 -3.42 10.68 -12.85
C SER A 53 -3.54 9.22 -13.29
N ILE A 54 -3.99 8.33 -12.40
CA ILE A 54 -4.18 6.90 -12.69
C ILE A 54 -5.34 6.69 -13.67
N LYS A 55 -6.50 7.34 -13.47
CA LYS A 55 -7.64 7.34 -14.38
C LYS A 55 -7.22 7.73 -15.81
N LYS A 56 -6.43 8.79 -15.93
CA LYS A 56 -5.90 9.26 -17.21
C LYS A 56 -4.94 8.26 -17.85
N ALA A 57 -4.09 7.60 -17.06
CA ALA A 57 -3.10 6.64 -17.55
C ALA A 57 -3.73 5.32 -18.00
N LEU A 58 -4.74 4.82 -17.27
CA LEU A 58 -5.37 3.52 -17.54
C LEU A 58 -6.30 3.54 -18.77
N LYS A 59 -6.70 4.72 -19.28
CA LYS A 59 -7.52 4.90 -20.51
C LYS A 59 -8.82 4.08 -20.57
N GLY A 60 -9.24 3.47 -19.46
CA GLY A 60 -10.41 2.61 -19.36
C GLY A 60 -11.49 3.23 -18.47
N THR A 61 -12.76 3.01 -18.83
CA THR A 61 -13.90 3.25 -17.94
C THR A 61 -13.99 2.12 -16.93
N TYR A 62 -13.59 2.37 -15.69
CA TYR A 62 -13.76 1.43 -14.57
C TYR A 62 -14.91 1.89 -13.68
N GLU A 63 -15.62 0.93 -13.08
CA GLU A 63 -16.73 1.22 -12.17
C GLU A 63 -16.29 1.96 -10.91
N GLU A 64 -17.19 2.78 -10.34
CA GLU A 64 -17.00 3.57 -9.11
C GLU A 64 -16.41 2.72 -7.97
N SER A 65 -16.87 1.46 -7.85
CA SER A 65 -16.47 0.49 -6.83
C SER A 65 -14.99 0.10 -6.87
N VAL A 66 -14.36 0.12 -8.05
CA VAL A 66 -12.91 -0.12 -8.18
C VAL A 66 -12.13 1.01 -7.53
N TRP A 67 -12.63 2.24 -7.65
CA TRP A 67 -12.00 3.43 -7.06
C TRP A 67 -12.18 3.47 -5.54
N GLU A 68 -13.33 3.05 -5.02
CA GLU A 68 -13.53 2.90 -3.57
C GLU A 68 -12.57 1.85 -2.99
N HIS A 69 -12.35 0.74 -3.70
CA HIS A 69 -11.44 -0.30 -3.25
C HIS A 69 -10.00 0.22 -3.12
N LEU A 70 -9.47 0.90 -4.14
CA LEU A 70 -8.09 1.37 -4.07
C LEU A 70 -7.94 2.59 -3.12
N ALA A 71 -9.02 3.18 -2.59
CA ALA A 71 -8.96 4.27 -1.60
C ALA A 71 -8.77 3.79 -0.16
N GLY A 72 -8.90 2.47 0.06
CA GLY A 72 -8.88 1.87 1.37
C GLY A 72 -7.48 1.72 1.97
N THR A 73 -7.46 1.60 3.29
CA THR A 73 -6.33 1.07 4.08
C THR A 73 -6.50 -0.42 4.38
N THR A 74 -7.63 -1.02 4.00
CA THR A 74 -7.96 -2.41 4.28
C THR A 74 -7.84 -3.25 3.01
N SER A 75 -7.14 -4.37 3.10
CA SER A 75 -7.02 -5.30 1.99
C SER A 75 -8.36 -5.96 1.66
N ALA A 76 -8.60 -6.32 0.39
CA ALA A 76 -9.60 -7.32 0.09
C ALA A 76 -9.22 -8.66 0.74
N ALA A 77 -10.21 -9.53 0.96
CA ALA A 77 -9.95 -10.89 1.44
C ALA A 77 -9.06 -11.64 0.43
N PHE A 78 -8.16 -12.49 0.94
CA PHE A 78 -7.28 -13.33 0.15
C PHE A 78 -7.09 -14.68 0.85
N ALA A 79 -6.84 -15.72 0.06
CA ALA A 79 -6.49 -17.02 0.59
C ALA A 79 -5.03 -17.03 1.06
N VAL A 80 -4.72 -17.81 2.09
CA VAL A 80 -3.33 -18.06 2.49
C VAL A 80 -2.64 -18.87 1.39
N GLY A 81 -1.54 -18.33 0.85
CA GLY A 81 -0.74 -19.00 -0.17
C GLY A 81 0.26 -20.02 0.40
N GLU A 82 1.12 -20.55 -0.47
CA GLU A 82 2.06 -21.62 -0.16
C GLU A 82 3.17 -21.17 0.80
N HIS A 83 3.69 -19.96 0.59
CA HIS A 83 4.77 -19.40 1.37
C HIS A 83 4.31 -18.93 2.76
N ARG A 84 2.98 -18.78 2.96
CA ARG A 84 2.37 -18.34 4.24
C ARG A 84 2.97 -17.04 4.75
N GLN A 85 3.32 -16.16 3.83
CA GLN A 85 3.93 -14.87 4.11
C GLN A 85 3.26 -13.83 3.23
N ILE A 86 3.06 -12.65 3.81
CA ILE A 86 2.69 -11.46 3.06
C ILE A 86 3.83 -10.47 3.09
N ALA A 87 3.90 -9.65 2.05
CA ALA A 87 4.71 -8.45 2.08
C ALA A 87 3.85 -7.22 1.80
N VAL A 88 4.05 -6.19 2.61
CA VAL A 88 3.40 -4.90 2.50
C VAL A 88 4.45 -3.90 2.09
N LYS A 89 4.25 -3.28 0.93
CA LYS A 89 5.13 -2.21 0.44
C LYS A 89 4.39 -0.88 0.55
N VAL A 90 4.97 0.10 1.23
CA VAL A 90 4.41 1.45 1.38
C VAL A 90 5.32 2.45 0.67
N ILE A 91 4.72 3.39 -0.04
CA ILE A 91 5.43 4.52 -0.67
C ILE A 91 5.17 5.76 0.18
N ASP A 92 6.24 6.39 0.67
CA ASP A 92 6.12 7.65 1.42
C ASP A 92 6.09 8.88 0.48
N ASP A 93 5.89 10.07 1.05
CA ASP A 93 5.84 11.33 0.30
C ASP A 93 7.16 11.73 -0.36
N ARG A 94 8.28 11.11 0.04
CA ARG A 94 9.60 11.32 -0.56
C ARG A 94 9.86 10.33 -1.70
N GLY A 95 8.94 9.39 -1.94
CA GLY A 95 9.08 8.32 -2.91
C GLY A 95 9.90 7.13 -2.42
N ASN A 96 10.19 7.03 -1.11
CA ASN A 96 10.88 5.89 -0.55
C ASN A 96 9.97 4.66 -0.52
N GLU A 97 10.54 3.50 -0.80
CA GLU A 97 9.86 2.21 -0.69
C GLU A 97 10.19 1.57 0.66
N LEU A 98 9.17 1.33 1.48
CA LEU A 98 9.30 0.61 2.75
C LEU A 98 8.62 -0.76 2.64
N LEU A 99 9.35 -1.83 2.94
CA LEU A 99 8.85 -3.20 2.87
C LEU A 99 8.74 -3.80 4.27
N VAL A 100 7.57 -4.34 4.60
CA VAL A 100 7.35 -5.14 5.81
C VAL A 100 6.85 -6.51 5.42
N VAL A 101 7.55 -7.55 5.86
CA VAL A 101 7.16 -8.95 5.65
C VAL A 101 6.53 -9.49 6.93
N LYS A 102 5.40 -10.20 6.82
CA LYS A 102 4.72 -10.84 7.95
C LYS A 102 4.36 -12.29 7.62
N SER A 103 4.54 -13.19 8.57
CA SER A 103 4.03 -14.56 8.47
C SER A 103 2.54 -14.63 8.80
N LEU A 104 1.82 -15.57 8.18
CA LEU A 104 0.39 -15.83 8.35
C LEU A 104 0.10 -17.13 9.13
#